data_AF-H1Q1S1-F1
#
_entry.id   AF-H1Q1S1-F1
#
_cell.length_a   1.000
_cell.length_b   1.000
_cell.length_c   1.000
_cell.angle_alpha   90.00
_cell.angle_beta   90.00
_cell.angle_gamma   90.00
#
_symmetry.space_group_name_H-M   'P 1'
#
loop_
_entity.id
_entity.type
_entity.pdbx_description
1 polymer ?
#
loop_
_entity_poly.entity_id
_entity_poly.type
_entity_poly.pdbx_seq_one_letter_code
_entity_poly.pdbx_strand_id
1 'polypeptide(L)'
;MFEYIHSKKRVKKIYRLIDKEYKKEKQIIPLFWTEHCIECAAPLCYTTCPRYKQREDGECIRIVNGITPIDYNSQLGALLEFRTWGKIESQLKIRPLSGKTYATVYSVITRLGYLVKLFNSIIPIKSICRFINLGWFSYRQKYINYKIRKRQSITHLELQVDLKNNDKPTKLLIDIKTVDKLLFRESISVPLDSSHFEIAIPPYEDSKEQYFINIHPANAEEHITINFQRLELLPRTITIGKKIKCVIWDLDNTLWDGVLIEDENIKVRYTFIELIKKIDSCGIVNSIASKNDYDKVIGKLREMGIEEYFVFVKINWNPKSINVSKIIKEMNINANTIVFVDDNPFERLEVIQQHPNITCIDPSELIEFSKSERFRMTVTEDSKKRRDTYKMLEALKNEEEEWKGNIDDFLINCHIEVEIIPPTKNMIPRCFELLQRTNQLNSSGRRLTMEQVVEIVNSSNYDSYALRSSDKFGDYGIIGFLIVDRKDSIPTITDFVISCRVANKKIEPTIINKLAEKYGNQILFNYKKTSRNGPMFNVIEELGMKKEKETKELDQYMCVFNAEYPKVVSLKETL
;
A
#
# COMPACT_ATOMS: atom_id res chain seq x y z
N MET A 1 0.23 -20.47 11.92
CA MET A 1 0.21 -21.92 12.24
C MET A 1 -0.31 -22.72 11.06
N PHE A 2 0.28 -23.87 10.75
CA PHE A 2 -0.18 -24.76 9.68
C PHE A 2 -0.63 -26.11 10.21
N GLU A 3 -1.60 -26.72 9.55
CA GLU A 3 -1.99 -28.10 9.85
C GLU A 3 -1.17 -29.14 9.08
N TYR A 4 -0.21 -29.77 9.77
CA TYR A 4 0.64 -30.81 9.19
C TYR A 4 0.11 -32.25 9.34
N ILE A 5 -1.12 -32.43 9.84
CA ILE A 5 -1.65 -33.76 10.19
C ILE A 5 -1.61 -34.70 8.96
N HIS A 6 -1.94 -34.20 7.78
CA HIS A 6 -2.00 -34.97 6.54
C HIS A 6 -0.65 -35.14 5.83
N SER A 7 0.41 -34.45 6.26
CA SER A 7 1.73 -34.63 5.65
C SER A 7 2.31 -36.01 5.90
N LYS A 8 2.93 -36.57 4.85
CA LYS A 8 3.78 -37.77 4.94
C LYS A 8 5.17 -37.44 5.47
N LYS A 9 5.65 -36.21 5.27
CA LYS A 9 6.94 -35.76 5.79
C LYS A 9 6.78 -35.23 7.22
N ARG A 10 7.83 -35.39 8.01
CA ARG A 10 7.90 -34.92 9.40
C ARG A 10 9.20 -34.15 9.58
N VAL A 11 9.14 -33.04 10.32
CA VAL A 11 10.33 -32.28 10.73
C VAL A 11 10.75 -32.73 12.13
N LYS A 12 12.03 -33.05 12.30
CA LYS A 12 12.59 -33.40 13.61
C LYS A 12 12.52 -32.18 14.53
N LYS A 13 12.22 -32.39 15.82
CA LYS A 13 12.19 -31.33 16.84
C LYS A 13 11.22 -30.17 16.52
N ILE A 14 10.11 -30.43 15.82
CA ILE A 14 9.11 -29.41 15.46
C ILE A 14 8.73 -28.46 16.60
N TYR A 15 8.56 -28.98 17.82
CA TYR A 15 8.23 -28.18 19.00
C TYR A 15 9.33 -27.18 19.39
N ARG A 16 10.61 -27.52 19.18
CA ARG A 16 11.73 -26.59 19.40
C ARG A 16 11.77 -25.49 18.35
N LEU A 17 11.38 -25.79 17.11
CA LEU A 17 11.26 -24.79 16.05
C LEU A 17 10.14 -23.81 16.36
N ILE A 18 8.95 -24.31 16.73
CA ILE A 18 7.82 -23.49 17.19
C ILE A 18 8.24 -22.56 18.33
N ASP A 19 8.90 -23.10 19.36
CA ASP A 19 9.36 -22.29 20.48
C ASP A 19 10.43 -21.27 20.06
N LYS A 20 11.41 -21.66 19.25
CA LYS A 20 12.49 -20.76 18.82
C LYS A 20 11.95 -19.58 18.01
N GLU A 21 11.00 -19.85 17.12
CA GLU A 21 10.43 -18.88 16.21
C GLU A 21 9.48 -17.91 16.92
N TYR A 22 8.47 -18.43 17.63
CA TYR A 22 7.38 -17.58 18.09
C TYR A 22 7.55 -17.04 19.50
N LYS A 23 8.37 -17.64 20.37
CA LYS A 23 8.41 -17.28 21.81
C LYS A 23 8.85 -15.84 22.09
N LYS A 24 9.61 -15.24 21.17
CA LYS A 24 10.11 -13.85 21.26
C LYS A 24 9.16 -12.81 20.65
N GLU A 25 8.16 -13.25 19.90
CA GLU A 25 7.22 -12.34 19.25
C GLU A 25 6.34 -11.64 20.29
N LYS A 26 6.16 -10.32 20.14
CA LYS A 26 5.36 -9.52 21.08
C LYS A 26 3.89 -9.90 21.02
N GLN A 27 3.32 -9.89 19.83
CA GLN A 27 1.92 -10.17 19.56
C GLN A 27 1.76 -10.79 18.17
N ILE A 28 0.95 -11.84 18.07
CA ILE A 28 0.63 -12.52 16.80
C ILE A 28 -0.87 -12.81 16.78
N ILE A 29 -1.53 -12.59 15.65
CA ILE A 29 -2.90 -13.03 15.42
C ILE A 29 -2.88 -14.52 15.05
N PRO A 30 -3.56 -15.40 15.81
CA PRO A 30 -3.51 -16.83 15.55
C PRO A 30 -4.30 -17.21 14.29
N LEU A 31 -3.58 -17.39 13.18
CA LEU A 31 -4.07 -18.05 11.97
C LEU A 31 -3.70 -19.53 12.01
N PHE A 32 -4.70 -20.38 11.82
CA PHE A 32 -4.56 -21.83 11.66
C PHE A 32 -4.95 -22.22 10.23
N TRP A 33 -3.95 -22.40 9.37
CA TRP A 33 -4.11 -22.66 7.94
C TRP A 33 -4.44 -24.12 7.68
N THR A 34 -5.57 -24.35 7.01
CA THR A 34 -6.04 -25.65 6.56
C THR A 34 -6.31 -25.63 5.06
N GLU A 35 -6.39 -26.81 4.45
CA GLU A 35 -6.67 -26.93 3.02
C GLU A 35 -8.17 -26.85 2.71
N HIS A 36 -8.53 -26.05 1.71
CA HIS A 36 -9.92 -25.86 1.27
C HIS A 36 -10.00 -25.85 -0.27
N CYS A 37 -11.22 -25.82 -0.80
CA CYS A 37 -11.48 -25.69 -2.23
C CYS A 37 -12.13 -24.32 -2.51
N ILE A 38 -11.79 -23.71 -3.63
CA ILE A 38 -12.40 -22.45 -4.09
C ILE A 38 -13.88 -22.69 -4.49
N GLU A 39 -14.12 -23.70 -5.32
CA GLU A 39 -15.42 -23.93 -5.99
C GLU A 39 -16.36 -24.89 -5.24
N CYS A 40 -15.81 -25.78 -4.41
CA CYS A 40 -16.57 -26.92 -3.90
C CYS A 40 -17.02 -26.72 -2.45
N ALA A 41 -18.34 -26.80 -2.23
CA ALA A 41 -18.92 -26.97 -0.89
C ALA A 41 -18.98 -28.46 -0.51
N ALA A 42 -18.18 -28.86 0.47
CA ALA A 42 -18.31 -30.16 1.11
C ALA A 42 -19.63 -30.26 1.90
N PRO A 43 -20.26 -31.45 2.02
CA PRO A 43 -19.81 -32.75 1.52
C PRO A 43 -20.31 -33.11 0.12
N LEU A 44 -21.22 -32.32 -0.47
CA LEU A 44 -21.87 -32.65 -1.75
C LEU A 44 -20.84 -32.83 -2.88
N CYS A 45 -19.76 -32.05 -2.86
CA CYS A 45 -18.70 -32.14 -3.86
C CYS A 45 -17.97 -33.49 -3.91
N TYR A 46 -18.10 -34.36 -2.91
CA TYR A 46 -17.39 -35.65 -2.90
C TYR A 46 -17.97 -36.66 -3.89
N THR A 47 -19.22 -36.49 -4.29
CA THR A 47 -19.88 -37.37 -5.27
C THR A 47 -20.04 -36.71 -6.63
N THR A 48 -20.13 -35.38 -6.68
CA THR A 48 -20.45 -34.63 -7.91
C THR A 48 -19.24 -34.01 -8.60
N CYS A 49 -18.13 -33.79 -7.89
CA CYS A 49 -16.99 -33.08 -8.47
C CYS A 49 -16.13 -34.02 -9.33
N PRO A 50 -15.95 -33.74 -10.64
CA PRO A 50 -15.12 -34.58 -11.52
C PRO A 50 -13.63 -34.52 -11.17
N ARG A 51 -13.21 -33.56 -10.34
CA ARG A 51 -11.82 -33.39 -9.89
C ARG A 51 -11.56 -33.93 -8.49
N TYR A 52 -12.58 -34.48 -7.83
CA TYR A 52 -12.46 -35.09 -6.51
C TYR A 52 -11.40 -36.19 -6.55
N LYS A 53 -10.41 -36.09 -5.67
CA LYS A 53 -9.49 -37.19 -5.39
C LYS A 53 -9.51 -37.43 -3.89
N GLN A 54 -9.90 -38.63 -3.52
CA GLN A 54 -10.05 -39.01 -2.13
C GLN A 54 -8.69 -39.19 -1.45
N ARG A 55 -8.54 -38.59 -0.27
CA ARG A 55 -7.47 -38.87 0.69
C ARG A 55 -7.89 -39.99 1.64
N GLU A 56 -6.92 -40.55 2.38
CA GLU A 56 -7.12 -41.61 3.37
C GLU A 56 -8.24 -41.35 4.38
N ASP A 57 -8.53 -40.09 4.74
CA ASP A 57 -9.59 -39.68 5.67
C ASP A 57 -10.97 -39.48 5.00
N GLY A 58 -11.07 -39.71 3.69
CA GLY A 58 -12.30 -39.54 2.91
C GLY A 58 -12.50 -38.13 2.35
N GLU A 59 -11.63 -37.18 2.68
CA GLU A 59 -11.68 -35.79 2.22
C GLU A 59 -11.03 -35.62 0.83
N CYS A 60 -11.28 -34.47 0.17
CA CYS A 60 -10.66 -34.17 -1.12
C CYS A 60 -9.21 -33.69 -0.95
N ILE A 61 -8.28 -34.23 -1.73
CA ILE A 61 -6.90 -33.73 -1.83
C ILE A 61 -6.91 -32.37 -2.54
N ARG A 62 -6.65 -31.28 -1.80
CA ARG A 62 -6.53 -29.92 -2.36
C ARG A 62 -5.08 -29.43 -2.42
N ILE A 63 -4.28 -29.87 -1.46
CA ILE A 63 -2.82 -29.70 -1.44
C ILE A 63 -2.20 -31.09 -1.59
N VAL A 64 -1.31 -31.26 -2.58
CA VAL A 64 -0.65 -32.55 -2.81
C VAL A 64 0.22 -32.89 -1.60
N ASN A 65 0.08 -34.12 -1.09
CA ASN A 65 0.69 -34.58 0.16
C ASN A 65 0.28 -33.80 1.43
N GLY A 66 -0.75 -32.97 1.36
CA GLY A 66 -1.15 -32.06 2.45
C GLY A 66 -0.10 -30.98 2.73
N ILE A 67 -0.42 -30.08 3.66
CA ILE A 67 0.52 -29.03 4.07
C ILE A 67 1.76 -29.67 4.68
N THR A 68 2.92 -29.48 4.05
CA THR A 68 4.14 -30.22 4.39
C THR A 68 5.09 -29.36 5.20
N PRO A 69 5.52 -29.78 6.41
CA PRO A 69 6.39 -28.96 7.24
C PRO A 69 7.79 -28.89 6.63
N ILE A 70 8.39 -27.69 6.64
CA ILE A 70 9.79 -27.46 6.24
C ILE A 70 10.54 -26.78 7.39
N ASP A 71 11.82 -27.13 7.56
CA ASP A 71 12.75 -26.41 8.43
C ASP A 71 13.60 -25.51 7.53
N TYR A 72 13.42 -24.20 7.65
CA TYR A 72 14.18 -23.20 6.92
C TYR A 72 14.93 -22.33 7.91
N ASN A 73 16.26 -22.44 7.97
CA ASN A 73 17.09 -21.66 8.89
C ASN A 73 16.63 -21.70 10.36
N SER A 74 16.15 -22.86 10.83
CA SER A 74 15.53 -23.04 12.15
C SER A 74 14.18 -22.31 12.36
N GLN A 75 13.45 -22.01 11.29
CA GLN A 75 12.07 -21.56 11.29
C GLN A 75 11.19 -22.64 10.67
N LEU A 76 9.96 -22.76 11.18
CA LEU A 76 8.99 -23.76 10.77
C LEU A 76 8.09 -23.18 9.67
N GLY A 77 8.35 -23.57 8.42
CA GLY A 77 7.54 -23.19 7.28
C GLY A 77 6.57 -24.28 6.80
N ALA A 78 5.99 -24.06 5.64
CA ALA A 78 5.15 -25.00 4.92
C ALA A 78 5.47 -25.04 3.42
N LEU A 79 5.66 -26.25 2.88
CA LEU A 79 5.62 -26.54 1.45
C LEU A 79 4.16 -26.84 1.05
N LEU A 80 3.66 -26.10 0.07
CA LEU A 80 2.30 -26.23 -0.46
C LEU A 80 2.36 -26.47 -1.97
N GLU A 81 1.87 -27.63 -2.40
CA GLU A 81 1.68 -27.96 -3.81
C GLU A 81 0.18 -27.89 -4.11
N PHE A 82 -0.27 -26.76 -4.67
CA PHE A 82 -1.67 -26.47 -4.94
C PHE A 82 -2.16 -27.31 -6.12
N ARG A 83 -3.28 -28.01 -5.94
CA ARG A 83 -4.06 -28.55 -7.07
C ARG A 83 -4.99 -27.49 -7.64
N THR A 84 -5.58 -27.81 -8.79
CA THR A 84 -6.74 -27.11 -9.33
C THR A 84 -7.79 -26.87 -8.23
N TRP A 85 -8.21 -25.62 -8.09
CA TRP A 85 -9.13 -25.07 -7.10
C TRP A 85 -8.67 -25.18 -5.64
N GLY A 86 -7.41 -25.56 -5.41
CA GLY A 86 -6.82 -25.66 -4.09
C GLY A 86 -6.57 -24.28 -3.49
N LYS A 87 -6.90 -24.12 -2.21
CA LYS A 87 -6.56 -22.94 -1.42
C LYS A 87 -6.18 -23.35 0.01
N ILE A 88 -5.47 -22.47 0.71
CA ILE A 88 -5.39 -22.52 2.17
C ILE A 88 -6.32 -21.47 2.77
N GLU A 89 -6.97 -21.79 3.88
CA GLU A 89 -7.93 -20.90 4.53
C GLU A 89 -7.79 -21.01 6.05
N SER A 90 -8.08 -19.92 6.74
CA SER A 90 -8.12 -19.86 8.18
C SER A 90 -9.26 -18.97 8.66
N GLN A 91 -9.83 -19.27 9.82
CA GLN A 91 -10.75 -18.36 10.49
C GLN A 91 -10.00 -17.10 10.93
N LEU A 92 -10.49 -15.93 10.54
CA LEU A 92 -9.92 -14.64 10.92
C LEU A 92 -10.60 -14.12 12.19
N LYS A 93 -9.82 -14.03 13.28
CA LYS A 93 -10.19 -13.31 14.52
C LYS A 93 -9.02 -12.45 14.94
N ILE A 94 -9.20 -11.13 14.94
CA ILE A 94 -8.13 -10.11 15.04
C ILE A 94 -7.62 -9.85 16.47
N ARG A 95 -7.74 -10.85 17.34
CA ARG A 95 -7.35 -10.79 18.75
C ARG A 95 -5.98 -11.47 18.96
N PRO A 96 -4.94 -10.76 19.43
CA PRO A 96 -3.58 -11.29 19.49
C PRO A 96 -3.34 -12.24 20.66
N LEU A 97 -2.39 -13.14 20.48
CA LEU A 97 -1.71 -13.88 21.53
C LEU A 97 -0.27 -13.36 21.71
N SER A 98 0.26 -13.46 22.93
CA SER A 98 1.71 -13.32 23.12
C SER A 98 2.44 -14.46 22.43
N GLY A 99 3.67 -14.23 21.98
CA GLY A 99 4.50 -15.25 21.33
C GLY A 99 4.62 -16.56 22.13
N LYS A 100 4.80 -16.46 23.46
CA LYS A 100 4.81 -17.63 24.38
C LYS A 100 3.50 -18.42 24.33
N THR A 101 2.36 -17.72 24.40
CA THR A 101 1.04 -18.37 24.36
C THR A 101 0.76 -18.98 23.00
N TYR A 102 1.10 -18.27 21.91
CA TYR A 102 0.97 -18.76 20.54
C TYR A 102 1.77 -20.05 20.35
N ALA A 103 3.06 -20.07 20.72
CA ALA A 103 3.92 -21.25 20.63
C ALA A 103 3.35 -22.46 21.40
N THR A 104 2.80 -22.20 22.60
CA THR A 104 2.15 -23.23 23.42
C THR A 104 0.90 -23.78 22.73
N VAL A 105 0.03 -22.90 22.22
CA VAL A 105 -1.19 -23.29 21.50
C VAL A 105 -0.85 -24.11 20.26
N TYR A 106 0.12 -23.66 19.46
CA TYR A 106 0.54 -24.36 18.25
C TYR A 106 1.13 -25.74 18.58
N SER A 107 1.96 -25.83 19.61
CA SER A 107 2.54 -27.11 20.05
C SER A 107 1.47 -28.10 20.56
N VAL A 108 0.50 -27.62 21.34
CA VAL A 108 -0.61 -28.45 21.85
C VAL A 108 -1.47 -28.99 20.71
N ILE A 109 -1.87 -28.11 19.77
CA ILE A 109 -2.71 -28.51 18.63
C ILE A 109 -1.95 -29.50 17.74
N THR A 110 -0.68 -29.23 17.45
CA THR A 110 0.16 -30.13 16.64
C THR A 110 0.31 -31.50 17.30
N ARG A 111 0.57 -31.55 18.61
CA ARG A 111 0.74 -32.80 19.35
C ARG A 111 -0.55 -33.61 19.38
N LEU A 112 -1.67 -32.99 19.75
CA LEU A 112 -2.96 -33.67 19.82
C LEU A 112 -3.43 -34.14 18.43
N GLY A 113 -3.19 -33.35 17.37
CA GLY A 113 -3.52 -33.76 16.00
C GLY A 113 -2.76 -35.02 15.57
N TYR A 114 -1.47 -35.13 15.91
CA TYR A 114 -0.72 -36.36 15.64
C TYR A 114 -1.23 -37.57 16.44
N LEU A 115 -1.64 -37.38 17.70
CA LEU A 115 -2.26 -38.44 18.48
C LEU A 115 -3.58 -38.89 17.85
N VAL A 116 -4.44 -37.95 17.45
CA VAL A 116 -5.71 -38.25 16.77
C VAL A 116 -5.46 -39.05 15.48
N LYS A 117 -4.49 -38.66 14.66
CA LYS A 117 -4.15 -39.42 13.43
C LYS A 117 -3.66 -40.83 13.76
N LEU A 118 -2.83 -40.98 14.80
CA LEU A 118 -2.34 -42.29 15.23
C LEU A 118 -3.50 -43.19 15.67
N PHE A 119 -4.41 -42.68 16.53
CA PHE A 119 -5.61 -43.42 16.94
C PHE A 119 -6.48 -43.82 15.74
N ASN A 120 -6.71 -42.90 14.79
CA ASN A 120 -7.51 -43.19 13.60
C ASN A 120 -6.87 -44.23 12.68
N SER A 121 -5.54 -44.35 12.66
CA SER A 121 -4.85 -45.37 11.86
C SER A 121 -5.04 -46.80 12.40
N ILE A 122 -5.46 -46.95 13.66
CA ILE A 122 -5.63 -48.24 14.33
C ILE A 122 -7.11 -48.68 14.31
N ILE A 123 -8.05 -47.76 14.11
CA ILE A 123 -9.49 -48.04 14.12
C ILE A 123 -9.92 -48.53 12.72
N PRO A 124 -10.48 -49.75 12.59
CA PRO A 124 -10.87 -50.32 11.29
C PRO A 124 -12.19 -49.72 10.74
N ILE A 125 -13.01 -49.10 11.60
CA ILE A 125 -14.34 -48.62 11.25
C ILE A 125 -14.29 -47.17 10.75
N LYS A 126 -14.48 -46.97 9.43
CA LYS A 126 -14.38 -45.65 8.76
C LYS A 126 -15.33 -44.58 9.32
N SER A 127 -16.53 -44.94 9.75
CA SER A 127 -17.51 -43.99 10.31
C SER A 127 -17.04 -43.39 11.65
N ILE A 128 -16.38 -44.19 12.49
CA ILE A 128 -15.79 -43.74 13.75
C ILE A 128 -14.61 -42.81 13.49
N CYS A 129 -13.72 -43.16 12.55
CA CYS A 129 -12.60 -42.30 12.17
C CYS A 129 -13.08 -40.93 11.66
N ARG A 130 -14.16 -40.93 10.85
CA ARG A 130 -14.79 -39.69 10.37
C ARG A 130 -15.36 -38.85 11.53
N PHE A 131 -16.05 -39.47 12.49
CA PHE A 131 -16.56 -38.77 13.67
C PHE A 131 -15.44 -38.16 14.52
N ILE A 132 -14.37 -38.90 14.77
CA ILE A 132 -13.19 -38.43 15.52
C ILE A 132 -12.53 -37.24 14.80
N ASN A 133 -12.35 -37.31 13.47
CA ASN A 133 -11.79 -36.22 12.68
C ASN A 133 -12.66 -34.95 12.76
N LEU A 134 -13.98 -35.08 12.63
CA LEU A 134 -14.91 -33.95 12.78
C LEU A 134 -14.85 -33.33 14.18
N GLY A 135 -14.79 -34.18 15.22
CA GLY A 135 -14.62 -33.73 16.61
C GLY A 135 -13.31 -32.96 16.82
N TRP A 136 -12.20 -33.47 16.26
CA TRP A 136 -10.90 -32.79 16.29
C TRP A 136 -10.92 -31.43 15.61
N PHE A 137 -11.51 -31.34 14.42
CA PHE A 137 -11.65 -30.09 13.67
C PHE A 137 -12.44 -29.04 14.44
N SER A 138 -13.50 -29.44 15.16
CA SER A 138 -14.25 -28.55 16.05
C SER A 138 -13.43 -28.14 17.29
N TYR A 139 -12.75 -29.10 17.92
CA TYR A 139 -12.01 -28.88 19.17
C TYR A 139 -10.87 -27.88 19.00
N ARG A 140 -10.02 -28.05 17.98
CA ARG A 140 -8.84 -27.19 17.76
C ARG A 140 -9.23 -25.72 17.60
N GLN A 141 -10.32 -25.44 16.87
CA GLN A 141 -10.79 -24.07 16.65
C GLN A 141 -11.39 -23.48 17.93
N LYS A 142 -12.19 -24.26 18.67
CA LYS A 142 -12.72 -23.87 19.98
C LYS A 142 -11.59 -23.55 20.97
N TYR A 143 -10.50 -24.31 20.96
CA TYR A 143 -9.34 -24.07 21.81
C TYR A 143 -8.64 -22.74 21.49
N ILE A 144 -8.41 -22.44 20.20
CA ILE A 144 -7.88 -21.13 19.78
C ILE A 144 -8.81 -20.00 20.23
N ASN A 145 -10.10 -20.11 19.91
CA ASN A 145 -11.12 -19.12 20.25
C ASN A 145 -11.19 -18.87 21.77
N TYR A 146 -11.08 -19.93 22.58
CA TYR A 146 -11.03 -19.83 24.04
C TYR A 146 -9.82 -19.02 24.53
N LYS A 147 -8.64 -19.21 23.91
CA LYS A 147 -7.40 -18.51 24.29
C LYS A 147 -7.41 -17.02 23.94
N ILE A 148 -8.13 -16.62 22.90
CA ILE A 148 -8.23 -15.22 22.48
C ILE A 148 -9.43 -14.46 23.06
N ARG A 149 -10.45 -15.14 23.62
CA ARG A 149 -11.75 -14.55 23.99
C ARG A 149 -11.71 -13.26 24.85
N LYS A 150 -10.69 -13.11 25.72
CA LYS A 150 -10.56 -11.98 26.64
C LYS A 150 -9.59 -10.88 26.15
N ARG A 151 -9.10 -10.98 24.91
CA ARG A 151 -8.12 -10.06 24.35
C ARG A 151 -8.81 -8.94 23.58
N GLN A 152 -8.20 -7.76 23.59
CA GLN A 152 -8.62 -6.64 22.75
C GLN A 152 -8.19 -6.86 21.31
N SER A 153 -8.99 -6.34 20.39
CA SER A 153 -8.78 -6.46 18.96
C SER A 153 -7.78 -5.44 18.46
N ILE A 154 -7.03 -5.81 17.42
CA ILE A 154 -6.07 -4.93 16.76
C ILE A 154 -6.68 -4.43 15.44
N THR A 155 -6.65 -3.12 15.25
CA THR A 155 -7.21 -2.46 14.06
C THR A 155 -6.21 -2.32 12.91
N HIS A 156 -4.91 -2.42 13.21
CA HIS A 156 -3.85 -2.29 12.22
C HIS A 156 -3.12 -3.62 12.09
N LEU A 157 -3.40 -4.34 11.00
CA LEU A 157 -2.87 -5.68 10.79
C LEU A 157 -1.99 -5.69 9.54
N GLU A 158 -0.93 -6.49 9.61
CA GLU A 158 -0.03 -6.75 8.50
C GLU A 158 0.19 -8.26 8.38
N LEU A 159 -0.10 -8.80 7.21
CA LEU A 159 0.26 -10.16 6.84
C LEU A 159 1.68 -10.14 6.28
N GLN A 160 2.60 -10.76 7.00
CA GLN A 160 3.98 -10.96 6.55
C GLN A 160 4.09 -12.31 5.84
N VAL A 161 4.55 -12.25 4.59
CA VAL A 161 4.70 -13.41 3.72
C VAL A 161 6.14 -13.50 3.25
N ASP A 162 6.88 -14.47 3.80
CA ASP A 162 8.17 -14.89 3.27
C ASP A 162 7.97 -16.19 2.51
N LEU A 163 8.30 -16.21 1.22
CA LEU A 163 8.17 -17.41 0.41
C LEU A 163 9.33 -17.57 -0.56
N LYS A 164 9.52 -18.81 -1.01
CA LYS A 164 10.44 -19.17 -2.09
C LYS A 164 9.70 -19.96 -3.16
N ASN A 165 9.77 -19.47 -4.39
CA ASN A 165 9.19 -20.13 -5.55
C ASN A 165 10.29 -20.73 -6.43
N ASN A 166 10.26 -22.05 -6.58
CA ASN A 166 11.21 -22.80 -7.42
C ASN A 166 10.54 -23.41 -8.66
N ASP A 167 9.29 -23.07 -8.91
CA ASP A 167 8.47 -23.67 -9.96
C ASP A 167 8.44 -22.71 -11.17
N LYS A 168 7.38 -21.91 -11.29
CA LYS A 168 7.22 -20.88 -12.33
C LYS A 168 6.68 -19.59 -11.72
N PRO A 169 6.96 -18.41 -12.32
CA PRO A 169 6.35 -17.16 -11.88
C PRO A 169 4.82 -17.28 -11.82
N THR A 170 4.23 -16.84 -10.72
CA THR A 170 2.79 -16.94 -10.50
C THR A 170 2.25 -15.71 -9.79
N LYS A 171 0.94 -15.69 -9.57
CA LYS A 171 0.25 -14.66 -8.81
C LYS A 171 -0.61 -15.33 -7.76
N LEU A 172 -0.47 -14.94 -6.50
CA LEU A 172 -1.34 -15.41 -5.42
C LEU A 172 -2.36 -14.32 -5.07
N LEU A 173 -3.59 -14.73 -4.79
CA LEU A 173 -4.65 -13.90 -4.25
C LEU A 173 -4.76 -14.13 -2.75
N ILE A 174 -4.85 -13.05 -1.99
CA ILE A 174 -5.15 -13.04 -0.55
C ILE A 174 -6.54 -12.45 -0.40
N ASP A 175 -7.47 -13.29 0.03
CA ASP A 175 -8.88 -12.93 0.15
C ASP A 175 -9.33 -12.93 1.60
N ILE A 176 -10.13 -11.94 1.99
CA ILE A 176 -10.92 -11.98 3.22
C ILE A 176 -12.38 -11.99 2.85
N LYS A 177 -13.12 -12.92 3.45
CA LYS A 177 -14.52 -13.15 3.12
C LYS A 177 -15.33 -13.60 4.34
N THR A 178 -16.64 -13.45 4.25
CA THR A 178 -17.60 -14.20 5.06
C THR A 178 -18.00 -15.46 4.30
N VAL A 179 -19.04 -16.16 4.78
CA VAL A 179 -19.65 -17.27 4.05
C VAL A 179 -20.22 -16.77 2.72
N ASP A 180 -20.81 -15.57 2.72
CA ASP A 180 -21.64 -15.09 1.61
C ASP A 180 -20.99 -13.95 0.78
N LYS A 181 -19.94 -13.29 1.30
CA LYS A 181 -19.37 -12.09 0.68
C LYS A 181 -17.85 -12.08 0.67
N LEU A 182 -17.25 -11.73 -0.47
CA LEU A 182 -15.85 -11.31 -0.57
C LEU A 182 -15.73 -9.86 -0.09
N LEU A 183 -14.87 -9.62 0.90
CA LEU A 183 -14.73 -8.32 1.57
C LEU A 183 -13.43 -7.61 1.19
N PHE A 184 -12.37 -8.36 0.97
CA PHE A 184 -11.06 -7.83 0.59
C PHE A 184 -10.36 -8.83 -0.31
N ARG A 185 -9.64 -8.32 -1.31
CA ARG A 185 -8.77 -9.11 -2.19
C ARG A 185 -7.53 -8.29 -2.51
N GLU A 186 -6.38 -8.82 -2.14
CA GLU A 186 -5.07 -8.32 -2.57
C GLU A 186 -4.41 -9.37 -3.45
N SER A 187 -3.54 -8.94 -4.36
CA SER A 187 -2.80 -9.86 -5.20
C SER A 187 -1.31 -9.62 -5.14
N ILE A 188 -0.53 -10.68 -4.92
CA ILE A 188 0.94 -10.62 -4.93
C ILE A 188 1.49 -11.38 -6.12
N SER A 189 2.37 -10.74 -6.88
CA SER A 189 3.14 -11.39 -7.94
C SER A 189 4.33 -12.09 -7.31
N VAL A 190 4.42 -13.40 -7.48
CA VAL A 190 5.46 -14.25 -6.91
C VAL A 190 6.44 -14.65 -8.01
N PRO A 191 7.58 -13.92 -8.15
CA PRO A 191 8.63 -14.29 -9.09
C PRO A 191 9.32 -15.60 -8.67
N LEU A 192 10.27 -16.07 -9.46
CA LEU A 192 11.19 -17.13 -9.03
C LEU A 192 12.08 -16.64 -7.87
N ASP A 193 12.60 -17.58 -7.09
CA ASP A 193 13.39 -17.35 -5.88
C ASP A 193 12.60 -16.76 -4.70
N SER A 194 13.31 -16.12 -3.78
CA SER A 194 12.77 -15.68 -2.49
C SER A 194 12.10 -14.31 -2.64
N SER A 195 10.93 -14.16 -2.04
CA SER A 195 10.17 -12.92 -2.03
C SER A 195 9.63 -12.64 -0.64
N HIS A 196 9.59 -11.36 -0.29
CA HIS A 196 9.05 -10.86 0.95
C HIS A 196 7.92 -9.86 0.65
N PHE A 197 6.78 -10.05 1.31
CA PHE A 197 5.63 -9.16 1.18
C PHE A 197 5.10 -8.77 2.57
N GLU A 198 4.82 -7.48 2.73
CA GLU A 198 4.08 -6.91 3.86
C GLU A 198 2.75 -6.38 3.32
N ILE A 199 1.66 -7.07 3.67
CA ILE A 199 0.33 -6.76 3.14
C ILE A 199 -0.52 -6.21 4.28
N ALA A 200 -1.00 -4.98 4.14
CA ALA A 200 -1.94 -4.41 5.10
C ALA A 200 -3.29 -5.14 5.01
N ILE A 201 -3.75 -5.67 6.14
CA ILE A 201 -5.00 -6.44 6.24
C ILE A 201 -6.05 -5.61 6.99
N PRO A 202 -7.23 -5.39 6.41
CA PRO A 202 -8.32 -4.76 7.14
C PRO A 202 -8.77 -5.57 8.38
N PRO A 203 -9.11 -4.88 9.48
CA PRO A 203 -9.57 -5.51 10.70
C PRO A 203 -11.06 -5.89 10.59
N TYR A 204 -11.34 -7.07 10.07
CA TYR A 204 -12.70 -7.62 10.06
C TYR A 204 -13.03 -8.30 11.38
N GLU A 205 -14.03 -7.77 12.09
CA GLU A 205 -14.56 -8.37 13.30
C GLU A 205 -16.04 -8.05 13.52
N ASP A 206 -16.81 -9.11 13.75
CA ASP A 206 -18.21 -9.07 14.16
C ASP A 206 -18.46 -10.28 15.09
N SER A 207 -19.39 -10.10 16.00
CA SER A 207 -20.01 -11.13 16.83
C SER A 207 -20.97 -12.05 16.07
N LYS A 208 -21.64 -11.52 15.03
CA LYS A 208 -22.69 -12.23 14.27
C LYS A 208 -22.13 -13.04 13.09
N GLU A 209 -21.04 -12.57 12.50
CA GLU A 209 -20.43 -13.19 11.32
C GLU A 209 -19.09 -13.87 11.60
N GLN A 210 -18.78 -14.86 10.76
CA GLN A 210 -17.45 -15.49 10.72
C GLN A 210 -16.69 -15.00 9.50
N TYR A 211 -15.48 -14.51 9.75
CA TYR A 211 -14.55 -14.07 8.72
C TYR A 211 -13.49 -15.14 8.48
N PHE A 212 -13.05 -15.25 7.23
CA PHE A 212 -12.03 -16.16 6.79
C PHE A 212 -11.00 -15.42 5.94
N ILE A 213 -9.72 -15.69 6.19
CA ILE A 213 -8.63 -15.29 5.31
C ILE A 213 -8.17 -16.50 4.51
N ASN A 214 -7.99 -16.36 3.21
CA ASN A 214 -7.56 -17.45 2.35
C ASN A 214 -6.53 -17.00 1.32
N ILE A 215 -5.67 -17.94 0.90
CA ILE A 215 -4.63 -17.72 -0.10
C ILE A 215 -4.69 -18.81 -1.15
N HIS A 216 -4.65 -18.41 -2.42
CA HIS A 216 -4.67 -19.33 -3.56
C HIS A 216 -4.03 -18.74 -4.82
N PRO A 217 -3.63 -19.58 -5.79
CA PRO A 217 -3.23 -19.11 -7.11
C PRO A 217 -4.35 -18.30 -7.78
N ALA A 218 -3.97 -17.21 -8.46
CA ALA A 218 -4.90 -16.35 -9.18
C ALA A 218 -5.57 -17.09 -10.35
N ASN A 219 -4.81 -17.95 -11.04
CA ASN A 219 -5.38 -18.94 -11.94
C ASN A 219 -5.80 -20.16 -11.12
N ALA A 220 -7.10 -20.34 -10.93
CA ALA A 220 -7.64 -21.41 -10.12
C ALA A 220 -7.36 -22.81 -10.71
N GLU A 221 -6.99 -22.94 -11.99
CA GLU A 221 -6.59 -24.22 -12.58
C GLU A 221 -5.10 -24.55 -12.39
N GLU A 222 -4.32 -23.56 -11.97
CA GLU A 222 -2.87 -23.68 -11.88
C GLU A 222 -2.45 -24.69 -10.81
N HIS A 223 -1.58 -25.59 -11.23
CA HIS A 223 -0.84 -26.47 -10.34
C HIS A 223 0.52 -25.85 -10.07
N ILE A 224 0.82 -25.56 -8.80
CA ILE A 224 2.06 -24.86 -8.43
C ILE A 224 2.54 -25.22 -7.04
N THR A 225 3.87 -25.29 -6.90
CA THR A 225 4.54 -25.56 -5.63
C THR A 225 5.20 -24.31 -5.06
N ILE A 226 4.80 -23.91 -3.84
CA ILE A 226 5.34 -22.74 -3.13
C ILE A 226 5.84 -23.14 -1.74
N ASN A 227 7.03 -22.67 -1.38
CA ASN A 227 7.57 -22.78 -0.03
C ASN A 227 7.23 -21.51 0.77
N PHE A 228 6.29 -21.58 1.69
CA PHE A 228 6.04 -20.52 2.67
C PHE A 228 7.02 -20.68 3.84
N GLN A 229 7.99 -19.79 3.91
CA GLN A 229 8.95 -19.71 5.01
C GLN A 229 8.32 -19.04 6.24
N ARG A 230 7.51 -17.99 6.01
CA ARG A 230 6.73 -17.29 7.03
C ARG A 230 5.37 -16.88 6.45
N LEU A 231 4.31 -17.07 7.23
CA LEU A 231 2.96 -16.62 6.87
C LEU A 231 2.19 -16.27 8.13
N GLU A 232 2.42 -15.07 8.63
CA GLU A 232 1.92 -14.64 9.94
C GLU A 232 1.24 -13.29 9.88
N LEU A 233 0.15 -13.16 10.63
CA LEU A 233 -0.61 -11.92 10.75
C LEU A 233 -0.23 -11.23 12.06
N LEU A 234 0.31 -10.02 11.97
CA LEU A 234 0.89 -9.28 13.08
C LEU A 234 0.21 -7.91 13.24
N PRO A 235 0.26 -7.32 14.45
CA PRO A 235 -0.01 -5.89 14.60
C PRO A 235 1.00 -5.07 13.78
N ARG A 236 0.49 -4.15 12.96
CA ARG A 236 1.30 -3.21 12.20
C ARG A 236 1.69 -2.02 13.06
N THR A 237 2.98 -1.69 13.07
CA THR A 237 3.47 -0.49 13.77
C THR A 237 3.19 0.76 12.94
N ILE A 238 2.26 1.60 13.38
CA ILE A 238 1.87 2.81 12.63
C ILE A 238 2.98 3.87 12.56
N THR A 239 3.95 3.86 13.48
CA THR A 239 5.06 4.84 13.52
C THR A 239 6.16 4.60 12.47
N ILE A 240 6.13 3.44 11.80
CA ILE A 240 7.09 3.06 10.76
C ILE A 240 6.37 3.11 9.41
N GLY A 241 6.97 3.72 8.40
CA GLY A 241 6.39 3.79 7.07
C GLY A 241 6.84 4.99 6.25
N LYS A 242 6.09 5.29 5.19
CA LYS A 242 6.36 6.46 4.35
C LYS A 242 6.06 7.75 5.12
N LYS A 243 6.82 8.79 4.76
CA LYS A 243 6.62 10.14 5.25
C LYS A 243 5.20 10.63 4.94
N ILE A 244 4.58 11.30 5.89
CA ILE A 244 3.22 11.80 5.75
C ILE A 244 3.21 12.98 4.77
N LYS A 245 2.23 12.99 3.88
CA LYS A 245 1.97 14.09 2.95
C LYS A 245 0.69 14.85 3.29
N CYS A 246 -0.31 14.17 3.86
CA CYS A 246 -1.60 14.75 4.20
C CYS A 246 -2.15 14.18 5.53
N VAL A 247 -2.76 15.04 6.33
CA VAL A 247 -3.62 14.64 7.46
C VAL A 247 -5.06 15.02 7.11
N ILE A 248 -5.96 14.03 7.11
CA ILE A 248 -7.39 14.20 6.91
C ILE A 248 -8.06 14.18 8.28
N TRP A 249 -8.79 15.23 8.58
CA TRP A 249 -9.39 15.46 9.88
C TRP A 249 -10.90 15.24 9.83
N ASP A 250 -11.41 14.52 10.82
CA ASP A 250 -12.75 14.77 11.33
C ASP A 250 -12.78 16.03 12.22
N LEU A 251 -13.98 16.50 12.56
CA LEU A 251 -14.19 17.76 13.24
C LEU A 251 -14.83 17.58 14.62
N ASP A 252 -16.07 17.10 14.68
CA ASP A 252 -16.80 16.89 15.94
C ASP A 252 -16.08 15.86 16.81
N ASN A 253 -16.00 16.12 18.12
CA ASN A 253 -15.23 15.35 19.11
C ASN A 253 -13.73 15.14 18.78
N THR A 254 -13.24 15.74 17.69
CA THR A 254 -11.88 15.63 17.17
C THR A 254 -11.14 16.95 17.33
N LEU A 255 -11.48 17.99 16.55
CA LEU A 255 -10.88 19.33 16.67
C LEU A 255 -11.50 20.16 17.79
N TRP A 256 -12.72 19.82 18.18
CA TRP A 256 -13.43 20.39 19.32
C TRP A 256 -14.18 19.28 20.07
N ASP A 257 -14.53 19.55 21.33
CA ASP A 257 -15.44 18.71 22.10
C ASP A 257 -16.89 19.11 21.78
N GLY A 258 -17.73 18.14 21.44
CA GLY A 258 -19.14 18.34 21.07
C GLY A 258 -19.43 18.19 19.58
N VAL A 259 -20.72 18.27 19.25
CA VAL A 259 -21.30 18.21 17.89
C VAL A 259 -21.79 19.59 17.49
N LEU A 260 -21.18 20.20 16.48
CA LEU A 260 -21.42 21.60 16.11
C LEU A 260 -22.90 21.96 15.81
N ILE A 261 -23.67 21.00 15.31
CA ILE A 261 -25.08 21.23 14.93
C ILE A 261 -26.01 21.15 16.15
N GLU A 262 -25.61 20.43 17.19
CA GLU A 262 -26.44 20.10 18.35
C GLU A 262 -26.08 20.95 19.58
N ASP A 263 -24.79 21.23 19.77
CA ASP A 263 -24.28 21.93 20.94
C ASP A 263 -24.17 23.45 20.71
N GLU A 264 -24.74 24.23 21.62
CA GLU A 264 -24.66 25.70 21.57
C GLU A 264 -23.23 26.21 21.78
N ASN A 265 -22.40 25.48 22.54
CA ASN A 265 -21.04 25.86 22.90
C ASN A 265 -20.06 24.68 22.79
N ILE A 266 -19.42 24.54 21.65
CA ILE A 266 -18.32 23.58 21.46
C ILE A 266 -17.00 24.11 22.04
N LYS A 267 -16.17 23.21 22.59
CA LYS A 267 -14.87 23.57 23.17
C LYS A 267 -13.73 23.21 22.22
N VAL A 268 -13.07 24.23 21.67
CA VAL A 268 -11.95 24.04 20.73
C VAL A 268 -10.72 23.44 21.43
N ARG A 269 -10.10 22.44 20.78
CA ARG A 269 -8.83 21.84 21.21
C ARG A 269 -7.65 22.54 20.54
N TYR A 270 -7.16 23.59 21.19
CA TYR A 270 -6.07 24.44 20.66
C TYR A 270 -4.77 23.68 20.32
N THR A 271 -4.50 22.56 20.99
CA THR A 271 -3.33 21.70 20.69
C THR A 271 -3.35 21.17 19.25
N PHE A 272 -4.53 20.88 18.69
CA PHE A 272 -4.64 20.45 17.30
C PHE A 272 -4.53 21.60 16.31
N ILE A 273 -4.96 22.81 16.69
CA ILE A 273 -4.72 24.03 15.90
C ILE A 273 -3.21 24.28 15.74
N GLU A 274 -2.47 24.20 16.85
CA GLU A 274 -1.01 24.34 16.82
C GLU A 274 -0.35 23.25 15.97
N LEU A 275 -0.84 22.01 16.06
CA LEU A 275 -0.35 20.90 15.25
C LEU A 275 -0.60 21.15 13.75
N ILE A 276 -1.81 21.56 13.35
CA ILE A 276 -2.17 21.90 11.97
C ILE A 276 -1.20 22.91 11.39
N LYS A 277 -0.97 24.02 12.11
CA LYS A 277 -0.05 25.09 11.69
C LYS A 277 1.39 24.60 11.60
N LYS A 278 1.83 23.79 12.56
CA LYS A 278 3.18 23.22 12.60
C LYS A 278 3.43 22.29 11.41
N ILE A 279 2.54 21.33 11.15
CA ILE A 279 2.75 20.36 10.06
C ILE A 279 2.62 21.01 8.68
N ASP A 280 1.76 22.03 8.56
CA ASP A 280 1.65 22.87 7.36
C ASP A 280 2.97 23.61 7.06
N SER A 281 3.60 24.21 8.07
CA SER A 281 4.91 24.88 7.92
C SER A 281 6.04 23.92 7.46
N CYS A 282 5.87 22.62 7.69
CA CYS A 282 6.77 21.56 7.23
C CYS A 282 6.38 20.98 5.85
N GLY A 283 5.30 21.47 5.24
CA GLY A 283 4.77 21.01 3.96
C GLY A 283 4.05 19.66 4.02
N ILE A 284 3.38 19.37 5.14
CA ILE A 284 2.31 18.36 5.24
C ILE A 284 1.00 19.14 5.18
N VAL A 285 0.12 18.79 4.24
CA VAL A 285 -1.15 19.52 4.07
C VAL A 285 -2.27 18.90 4.88
N ASN A 286 -3.32 19.68 5.13
CA ASN A 286 -4.49 19.25 5.87
C ASN A 286 -5.71 19.19 4.96
N SER A 287 -6.59 18.22 5.19
CA SER A 287 -7.88 18.10 4.53
C SER A 287 -8.95 17.72 5.54
N ILE A 288 -10.22 17.74 5.15
CA ILE A 288 -11.36 17.46 6.02
C ILE A 288 -12.21 16.36 5.39
N ALA A 289 -12.59 15.37 6.18
CA ALA A 289 -13.63 14.41 5.84
C ALA A 289 -14.57 14.28 7.05
N SER A 290 -15.65 15.05 7.06
CA SER A 290 -16.56 15.14 8.20
C SER A 290 -18.03 15.12 7.77
N LYS A 291 -18.87 14.50 8.62
CA LYS A 291 -20.32 14.41 8.44
C LYS A 291 -20.99 15.58 9.15
N ASN A 292 -21.10 16.70 8.46
CA ASN A 292 -21.58 17.95 9.05
C ASN A 292 -22.21 18.87 7.98
N ASP A 293 -22.73 20.02 8.41
CA ASP A 293 -23.21 21.11 7.56
C ASP A 293 -22.04 21.98 7.08
N TYR A 294 -21.93 22.15 5.76
CA TYR A 294 -20.80 22.84 5.14
C TYR A 294 -20.68 24.29 5.62
N ASP A 295 -21.76 25.06 5.56
CA ASP A 295 -21.73 26.50 5.84
C ASP A 295 -21.41 26.79 7.31
N LYS A 296 -21.99 26.02 8.23
CA LYS A 296 -21.69 26.13 9.68
C LYS A 296 -20.24 25.81 9.99
N VAL A 297 -19.72 24.69 9.45
CA VAL A 297 -18.32 24.29 9.67
C VAL A 297 -17.36 25.35 9.16
N ILE A 298 -17.56 25.81 7.92
CA ILE A 298 -16.67 26.80 7.32
C ILE A 298 -16.71 28.11 8.12
N GLY A 299 -17.89 28.55 8.57
CA GLY A 299 -18.02 29.70 9.49
C GLY A 299 -17.21 29.51 10.78
N LYS A 300 -17.26 28.32 11.38
CA LYS A 300 -16.48 28.01 12.58
C LYS A 300 -14.97 27.97 12.34
N LEU A 301 -14.53 27.39 11.22
CA LEU A 301 -13.11 27.34 10.86
C LEU A 301 -12.54 28.75 10.59
N ARG A 302 -13.36 29.68 10.09
CA ARG A 302 -13.00 31.11 9.97
C ARG A 302 -12.83 31.79 11.32
N GLU A 303 -13.78 31.58 12.23
CA GLU A 303 -13.69 32.11 13.60
C GLU A 303 -12.41 31.63 14.31
N MET A 304 -12.04 30.37 14.09
CA MET A 304 -10.80 29.77 14.61
C MET A 304 -9.52 30.22 13.88
N GLY A 305 -9.64 30.91 12.74
CA GLY A 305 -8.51 31.34 11.91
C GLY A 305 -7.71 30.18 11.31
N ILE A 306 -8.39 29.07 10.95
CA ILE A 306 -7.76 27.89 10.37
C ILE A 306 -8.38 27.40 9.05
N GLU A 307 -9.46 28.01 8.56
CA GLU A 307 -10.10 27.64 7.27
C GLU A 307 -9.05 27.51 6.16
N GLU A 308 -8.14 28.48 6.08
CA GLU A 308 -7.16 28.55 5.03
C GLU A 308 -6.15 27.40 5.01
N TYR A 309 -6.01 26.62 6.09
CA TYR A 309 -5.06 25.52 6.23
C TYR A 309 -5.54 24.22 5.57
N PHE A 310 -6.82 24.15 5.18
CA PHE A 310 -7.42 22.96 4.61
C PHE A 310 -7.55 23.06 3.08
N VAL A 311 -7.39 21.91 2.41
CA VAL A 311 -7.57 21.72 0.96
C VAL A 311 -8.43 20.48 0.71
N PHE A 312 -9.17 20.44 -0.41
CA PHE A 312 -10.03 19.32 -0.79
C PHE A 312 -11.05 18.94 0.30
N VAL A 313 -11.67 19.94 0.92
CA VAL A 313 -12.59 19.71 2.05
C VAL A 313 -13.82 18.93 1.61
N LYS A 314 -14.15 17.86 2.34
CA LYS A 314 -15.36 17.05 2.13
C LYS A 314 -16.20 17.07 3.40
N ILE A 315 -17.12 18.03 3.46
CA ILE A 315 -18.09 18.20 4.55
C ILE A 315 -19.47 17.91 3.98
N ASN A 316 -19.98 16.71 4.26
CA ASN A 316 -21.29 16.22 3.79
C ASN A 316 -21.62 14.89 4.48
N TRP A 317 -22.85 14.41 4.31
CA TRP A 317 -23.34 13.18 4.94
C TRP A 317 -22.91 11.87 4.26
N ASN A 318 -21.98 11.90 3.31
CA ASN A 318 -21.47 10.66 2.69
C ASN A 318 -20.61 9.85 3.68
N PRO A 319 -20.50 8.53 3.49
CA PRO A 319 -19.51 7.70 4.20
C PRO A 319 -18.10 8.28 4.10
N LYS A 320 -17.35 8.30 5.22
CA LYS A 320 -16.03 8.96 5.28
C LYS A 320 -15.02 8.24 4.38
N SER A 321 -15.15 6.92 4.18
CA SER A 321 -14.34 6.18 3.22
C SER A 321 -14.48 6.67 1.77
N ILE A 322 -15.69 7.11 1.37
CA ILE A 322 -15.95 7.68 0.04
C ILE A 322 -15.31 9.06 -0.08
N ASN A 323 -15.49 9.92 0.93
CA ASN A 323 -14.87 11.24 0.96
C ASN A 323 -13.34 11.17 0.94
N VAL A 324 -12.75 10.26 1.73
CA VAL A 324 -11.31 9.97 1.72
C VAL A 324 -10.84 9.45 0.34
N SER A 325 -11.62 8.61 -0.33
CA SER A 325 -11.33 8.16 -1.70
C SER A 325 -11.26 9.33 -2.70
N LYS A 326 -12.21 10.26 -2.60
CA LYS A 326 -12.24 11.48 -3.44
C LYS A 326 -11.01 12.34 -3.17
N ILE A 327 -10.69 12.59 -1.90
CA ILE A 327 -9.49 13.36 -1.50
C ILE A 327 -8.21 12.72 -2.06
N ILE A 328 -8.05 11.40 -1.95
CA ILE A 328 -6.88 10.67 -2.49
C ILE A 328 -6.75 10.88 -4.01
N LYS A 329 -7.86 10.73 -4.73
CA LYS A 329 -7.91 10.91 -6.20
C LYS A 329 -7.62 12.36 -6.58
N GLU A 330 -8.23 13.31 -5.88
CA GLU A 330 -8.09 14.74 -6.13
C GLU A 330 -6.66 15.22 -5.87
N MET A 331 -6.08 14.84 -4.73
CA MET A 331 -4.71 15.20 -4.37
C MET A 331 -3.63 14.45 -5.16
N ASN A 332 -3.99 13.34 -5.81
CA ASN A 332 -3.07 12.44 -6.52
C ASN A 332 -1.86 12.01 -5.66
N ILE A 333 -2.14 11.56 -4.43
CA ILE A 333 -1.12 11.05 -3.49
C ILE A 333 -1.42 9.62 -3.06
N ASN A 334 -0.42 8.92 -2.55
CA ASN A 334 -0.59 7.54 -2.12
C ASN A 334 -1.23 7.45 -0.72
N ALA A 335 -2.20 6.55 -0.55
CA ALA A 335 -2.86 6.26 0.73
C ALA A 335 -1.89 6.01 1.90
N ASN A 336 -0.74 5.36 1.69
CA ASN A 336 0.26 5.13 2.76
C ASN A 336 1.03 6.38 3.23
N THR A 337 0.78 7.53 2.60
CA THR A 337 1.28 8.84 3.03
C THR A 337 0.21 9.68 3.72
N ILE A 338 -0.95 9.09 4.04
CA ILE A 338 -2.09 9.78 4.65
C ILE A 338 -2.31 9.28 6.07
N VAL A 339 -2.65 10.22 6.95
CA VAL A 339 -3.20 9.96 8.27
C VAL A 339 -4.65 10.42 8.28
N PHE A 340 -5.57 9.58 8.72
CA PHE A 340 -6.97 9.93 8.96
C PHE A 340 -7.22 9.97 10.48
N VAL A 341 -7.76 11.08 10.96
CA VAL A 341 -7.96 11.35 12.39
C VAL A 341 -9.45 11.49 12.65
N ASP A 342 -9.99 10.66 13.52
CA ASP A 342 -11.43 10.59 13.81
C ASP A 342 -11.61 9.95 15.18
N ASP A 343 -12.46 10.49 16.05
CA ASP A 343 -12.72 9.96 17.40
C ASP A 343 -13.56 8.69 17.38
N ASN A 344 -14.40 8.52 16.35
CA ASN A 344 -15.31 7.42 16.24
C ASN A 344 -14.60 6.16 15.67
N PRO A 345 -14.48 5.08 16.46
CA PRO A 345 -13.84 3.85 16.00
C PRO A 345 -14.56 3.22 14.79
N PHE A 346 -15.86 3.42 14.62
CA PHE A 346 -16.60 2.89 13.46
C PHE A 346 -16.18 3.57 12.16
N GLU A 347 -16.04 4.90 12.17
CA GLU A 347 -15.58 5.65 10.99
C GLU A 347 -14.13 5.30 10.65
N ARG A 348 -13.25 5.17 11.66
CA ARG A 348 -11.88 4.68 11.45
C ARG A 348 -11.87 3.29 10.80
N LEU A 349 -12.68 2.37 11.30
CA LEU A 349 -12.79 1.01 10.75
C LEU A 349 -13.30 1.03 9.31
N GLU A 350 -14.32 1.85 8.99
CA GLU A 350 -14.84 2.04 7.64
C GLU A 350 -13.72 2.47 6.67
N VAL A 351 -12.93 3.48 7.06
CA VAL A 351 -11.82 3.97 6.25
C VAL A 351 -10.71 2.91 6.11
N ILE A 352 -10.35 2.19 7.17
CA ILE A 352 -9.34 1.11 7.08
C ILE A 352 -9.82 -0.02 6.16
N GLN A 353 -11.10 -0.37 6.17
CA GLN A 353 -11.65 -1.42 5.31
C GLN A 353 -11.52 -1.06 3.83
N GLN A 354 -11.84 0.18 3.47
CA GLN A 354 -11.73 0.65 2.09
C GLN A 354 -10.28 0.97 1.69
N HIS A 355 -9.48 1.47 2.62
CA HIS A 355 -8.10 1.91 2.40
C HIS A 355 -7.15 1.35 3.47
N PRO A 356 -6.78 0.05 3.40
CA PRO A 356 -5.93 -0.60 4.40
C PRO A 356 -4.55 0.04 4.58
N ASN A 357 -4.12 0.83 3.59
CA ASN A 357 -2.84 1.52 3.59
C ASN A 357 -2.87 2.88 4.31
N ILE A 358 -4.04 3.45 4.60
CA ILE A 358 -4.15 4.70 5.38
C ILE A 358 -3.90 4.39 6.85
N THR A 359 -3.20 5.29 7.52
CA THR A 359 -3.06 5.23 8.98
C THR A 359 -4.25 5.94 9.61
N CYS A 360 -5.18 5.20 10.23
CA CYS A 360 -6.32 5.80 10.92
C CYS A 360 -6.03 5.84 12.41
N ILE A 361 -6.15 7.00 13.04
CA ILE A 361 -5.72 7.20 14.43
C ILE A 361 -6.80 7.91 15.23
N ASP A 362 -6.91 7.54 16.50
CA ASP A 362 -7.72 8.27 17.47
C ASP A 362 -7.07 9.64 17.76
N PRO A 363 -7.85 10.74 17.90
CA PRO A 363 -7.28 12.06 18.17
C PRO A 363 -6.37 12.06 19.40
N SER A 364 -6.68 11.25 20.42
CA SER A 364 -5.88 11.16 21.66
C SER A 364 -4.45 10.66 21.44
N GLU A 365 -4.20 9.89 20.38
CA GLU A 365 -2.88 9.32 20.06
C GLU A 365 -2.08 10.22 19.09
N LEU A 366 -2.74 11.17 18.41
CA LEU A 366 -2.16 11.94 17.30
C LEU A 366 -0.93 12.76 17.71
N ILE A 367 -0.97 13.39 18.88
CA ILE A 367 0.14 14.25 19.34
C ILE A 367 1.43 13.44 19.50
N GLU A 368 1.36 12.27 20.13
CA GLU A 368 2.52 11.40 20.29
C GLU A 368 2.95 10.81 18.94
N PHE A 369 1.98 10.39 18.12
CA PHE A 369 2.24 9.88 16.80
C PHE A 369 2.96 10.89 15.87
N SER A 370 2.62 12.19 16.01
CA SER A 370 3.24 13.28 15.26
C SER A 370 4.74 13.47 15.53
N LYS A 371 5.26 12.89 16.63
CA LYS A 371 6.70 12.91 16.96
C LYS A 371 7.51 11.84 16.22
N SER A 372 6.82 10.90 15.55
CA SER A 372 7.47 9.82 14.81
C SER A 372 8.27 10.32 13.61
N GLU A 373 9.17 9.46 13.13
CA GLU A 373 9.99 9.75 11.95
C GLU A 373 9.14 10.04 10.70
N ARG A 374 7.89 9.53 10.63
CA ARG A 374 6.99 9.77 9.49
C ARG A 374 6.63 11.25 9.28
N PHE A 375 6.71 12.08 10.32
CA PHE A 375 6.42 13.53 10.25
C PHE A 375 7.66 14.40 10.04
N ARG A 376 8.88 13.82 10.05
CA ARG A 376 10.12 14.59 9.83
C ARG A 376 10.35 14.84 8.34
N MET A 377 10.11 16.06 7.88
CA MET A 377 10.27 16.49 6.49
C MET A 377 11.52 17.36 6.29
N THR A 378 12.11 17.30 5.09
CA THR A 378 13.06 18.34 4.65
C THR A 378 12.29 19.60 4.33
N VAL A 379 12.51 20.67 5.10
CA VAL A 379 11.81 21.94 4.92
C VAL A 379 12.54 22.81 3.89
N THR A 380 11.79 23.24 2.89
CA THR A 380 12.23 24.14 1.80
C THR A 380 11.21 25.27 1.65
N GLU A 381 11.54 26.36 0.96
CA GLU A 381 10.57 27.43 0.70
C GLU A 381 9.34 26.93 -0.09
N ASP A 382 9.54 26.03 -1.06
CA ASP A 382 8.45 25.35 -1.78
C ASP A 382 7.61 24.41 -0.89
N SER A 383 8.18 23.91 0.21
CA SER A 383 7.44 23.10 1.18
C SER A 383 6.45 23.94 1.98
N LYS A 384 6.83 25.17 2.36
CA LYS A 384 5.95 26.10 3.09
C LYS A 384 4.76 26.53 2.22
N LYS A 385 4.97 26.71 0.91
CA LYS A 385 3.93 27.07 -0.07
C LYS A 385 3.08 25.88 -0.55
N ARG A 386 3.27 24.69 0.03
CA ARG A 386 2.67 23.47 -0.52
C ARG A 386 1.15 23.49 -0.46
N ARG A 387 0.58 24.06 0.58
CA ARG A 387 -0.86 24.25 0.68
C ARG A 387 -1.41 25.09 -0.47
N ASP A 388 -0.77 26.21 -0.77
CA ASP A 388 -1.24 27.14 -1.81
C ASP A 388 -1.24 26.46 -3.19
N THR A 389 -0.20 25.69 -3.51
CA THR A 389 -0.17 24.91 -4.75
C THR A 389 -1.24 23.79 -4.83
N TYR A 390 -1.72 23.29 -3.70
CA TYR A 390 -2.84 22.35 -3.67
C TYR A 390 -4.18 23.07 -3.82
N LYS A 391 -4.33 24.30 -3.32
CA LYS A 391 -5.48 25.17 -3.62
C LYS A 391 -5.54 25.52 -5.11
N MET A 392 -4.39 25.78 -5.74
CA MET A 392 -4.30 25.97 -7.20
C MET A 392 -4.76 24.70 -7.94
N LEU A 393 -4.36 23.52 -7.47
CA LEU A 393 -4.83 22.25 -8.04
C LEU A 393 -6.34 22.03 -7.85
N GLU A 394 -6.90 22.43 -6.71
CA GLU A 394 -8.34 22.38 -6.45
C GLU A 394 -9.11 23.29 -7.40
N ALA A 395 -8.66 24.54 -7.57
CA ALA A 395 -9.24 25.47 -8.53
C ALA A 395 -9.20 24.93 -9.98
N LEU A 396 -8.05 24.35 -10.37
CA LEU A 396 -7.91 23.71 -11.68
C LEU A 396 -8.91 22.57 -11.88
N LYS A 397 -9.09 21.69 -10.88
CA LYS A 397 -10.04 20.58 -10.99
C LYS A 397 -11.48 21.04 -11.10
N ASN A 398 -11.85 22.08 -10.38
CA ASN A 398 -13.19 22.66 -10.47
C ASN A 398 -13.44 23.21 -11.89
N GLU A 399 -12.47 23.92 -12.47
CA GLU A 399 -12.60 24.40 -13.85
C GLU A 399 -12.57 23.27 -14.89
N GLU A 400 -11.79 22.21 -14.66
CA GLU A 400 -11.74 21.01 -15.51
C GLU A 400 -13.10 20.29 -15.54
N GLU A 401 -13.78 20.18 -14.39
CA GLU A 401 -15.11 19.58 -14.28
C GLU A 401 -16.20 20.38 -15.03
N GLU A 402 -16.04 21.70 -15.14
CA GLU A 402 -16.94 22.57 -15.89
C GLU A 402 -16.63 22.63 -17.40
N TRP A 403 -15.46 22.15 -17.82
CA TRP A 403 -15.00 22.20 -19.20
C TRP A 403 -15.76 21.20 -20.09
N LYS A 404 -16.24 21.67 -21.25
CA LYS A 404 -17.01 20.87 -22.22
C LYS A 404 -16.22 20.44 -23.46
N GLY A 405 -15.00 20.94 -23.63
CA GLY A 405 -14.12 20.64 -24.76
C GLY A 405 -13.22 19.42 -24.52
N ASN A 406 -12.20 19.25 -25.36
CA ASN A 406 -11.17 18.25 -25.11
C ASN A 406 -10.16 18.76 -24.06
N ILE A 407 -9.36 17.83 -23.52
CA ILE A 407 -8.41 18.12 -22.44
C ILE A 407 -7.23 18.99 -22.90
N ASP A 408 -6.76 18.85 -24.14
CA ASP A 408 -5.61 19.61 -24.62
C ASP A 408 -5.97 21.11 -24.77
N ASP A 409 -7.17 21.42 -25.24
CA ASP A 409 -7.69 22.79 -25.31
C ASP A 409 -7.81 23.43 -23.92
N PHE A 410 -8.23 22.64 -22.92
CA PHE A 410 -8.27 23.10 -21.52
C PHE A 410 -6.87 23.44 -20.99
N LEU A 411 -5.89 22.55 -21.24
CA LEU A 411 -4.50 22.76 -20.80
C LEU A 411 -3.85 23.97 -21.50
N ILE A 412 -4.12 24.18 -22.79
CA ILE A 412 -3.69 25.39 -23.51
C ILE A 412 -4.28 26.65 -22.85
N ASN A 413 -5.57 26.62 -22.50
CA ASN A 413 -6.26 27.71 -21.80
C ASN A 413 -5.75 27.95 -20.36
N CYS A 414 -5.02 27.00 -19.77
CA CYS A 414 -4.37 27.20 -18.47
C CYS A 414 -3.12 28.09 -18.56
N HIS A 415 -2.60 28.34 -19.77
CA HIS A 415 -1.38 29.13 -19.99
C HIS A 415 -0.19 28.60 -19.17
N ILE A 416 0.07 27.30 -19.30
CA ILE A 416 1.12 26.62 -18.56
C ILE A 416 2.48 27.05 -19.11
N GLU A 417 3.30 27.59 -18.23
CA GLU A 417 4.67 28.01 -18.52
C GLU A 417 5.65 27.20 -17.70
N VAL A 418 6.76 26.81 -18.33
CA VAL A 418 7.85 26.08 -17.68
C VAL A 418 9.18 26.74 -18.03
N GLU A 419 10.00 26.95 -17.01
CA GLU A 419 11.38 27.43 -17.11
C GLU A 419 12.31 26.24 -16.82
N ILE A 420 13.29 26.02 -17.71
CA ILE A 420 14.32 25.00 -17.54
C ILE A 420 15.61 25.72 -17.18
N ILE A 421 16.10 25.56 -15.95
CA ILE A 421 17.26 26.33 -15.45
C ILE A 421 18.33 25.43 -14.82
N PRO A 422 19.63 25.78 -14.93
CA PRO A 422 20.68 25.11 -14.15
C PRO A 422 20.45 25.29 -12.64
N PRO A 423 20.50 24.23 -11.82
CA PRO A 423 20.31 24.33 -10.38
C PRO A 423 21.41 25.17 -9.73
N THR A 424 21.01 26.21 -8.99
CA THR A 424 21.92 26.96 -8.12
C THR A 424 22.11 26.24 -6.79
N LYS A 425 23.15 26.60 -6.02
CA LYS A 425 23.40 26.02 -4.67
C LYS A 425 22.19 26.09 -3.74
N ASN A 426 21.41 27.17 -3.83
CA ASN A 426 20.21 27.38 -3.01
C ASN A 426 19.03 26.48 -3.44
N MET A 427 19.04 25.95 -4.66
CA MET A 427 18.00 25.07 -5.19
C MET A 427 18.28 23.59 -4.89
N ILE A 428 19.52 23.21 -4.57
CA ILE A 428 19.91 21.82 -4.31
C ILE A 428 19.04 21.14 -3.23
N PRO A 429 18.72 21.76 -2.07
CA PRO A 429 17.84 21.15 -1.08
C PRO A 429 16.47 20.78 -1.66
N ARG A 430 15.94 21.58 -2.59
CA ARG A 430 14.66 21.35 -3.25
C ARG A 430 14.74 20.24 -4.30
N CYS A 431 15.81 20.21 -5.10
CA CYS A 431 16.08 19.11 -6.02
C CYS A 431 16.19 17.76 -5.27
N PHE A 432 16.91 17.75 -4.15
CA PHE A 432 17.01 16.60 -3.27
C PHE A 432 15.64 16.20 -2.70
N GLU A 433 14.85 17.16 -2.20
CA GLU A 433 13.50 16.89 -1.70
C GLU A 433 12.60 16.21 -2.74
N LEU A 434 12.64 16.66 -4.01
CA LEU A 434 11.88 16.07 -5.11
C LEU A 434 12.29 14.61 -5.37
N LEU A 435 13.60 14.32 -5.38
CA LEU A 435 14.12 12.95 -5.54
C LEU A 435 13.62 12.01 -4.43
N GLN A 436 13.52 12.49 -3.19
CA GLN A 436 13.08 11.69 -2.05
C GLN A 436 11.56 11.53 -1.98
N ARG A 437 10.78 12.55 -2.38
CA ARG A 437 9.33 12.63 -2.16
C ARG A 437 8.50 12.13 -3.35
N THR A 438 9.08 12.07 -4.55
CA THR A 438 8.40 11.66 -5.79
C THR A 438 8.57 10.16 -6.07
N ASN A 439 7.44 9.47 -6.25
CA ASN A 439 7.39 8.03 -6.54
C ASN A 439 6.67 7.68 -7.85
N GLN A 440 5.60 8.38 -8.22
CA GLN A 440 4.83 8.09 -9.44
C GLN A 440 5.48 8.67 -10.70
N LEU A 441 5.94 9.91 -10.61
CA LEU A 441 6.65 10.60 -11.69
C LEU A 441 8.15 10.59 -11.41
N ASN A 442 8.72 9.40 -11.23
CA ASN A 442 10.14 9.18 -11.01
C ASN A 442 10.63 8.10 -11.99
N SER A 443 11.55 8.46 -12.88
CA SER A 443 12.04 7.55 -13.93
C SER A 443 13.04 6.52 -13.41
N SER A 444 13.94 6.91 -12.50
CA SER A 444 15.09 6.09 -12.11
C SER A 444 14.85 5.23 -10.87
N GLY A 445 13.98 5.70 -9.96
CA GLY A 445 13.83 5.13 -8.62
C GLY A 445 15.06 5.25 -7.72
N ARG A 446 16.12 5.98 -8.16
CA ARG A 446 17.34 6.18 -7.36
C ARG A 446 17.04 7.06 -6.15
N ARG A 447 17.74 6.79 -5.05
CA ARG A 447 17.66 7.57 -3.80
C ARG A 447 19.05 8.10 -3.51
N LEU A 448 19.40 9.18 -4.20
CA LEU A 448 20.68 9.85 -4.04
C LEU A 448 20.76 10.50 -2.66
N THR A 449 21.94 10.52 -2.06
CA THR A 449 22.20 11.33 -0.86
C THR A 449 22.37 12.81 -1.24
N MET A 450 22.30 13.70 -0.26
CA MET A 450 22.50 15.13 -0.49
C MET A 450 23.88 15.41 -1.11
N GLU A 451 24.91 14.72 -0.63
CA GLU A 451 26.30 14.83 -1.10
C GLU A 451 26.41 14.40 -2.56
N GLN A 452 25.76 13.30 -2.94
CA GLN A 452 25.73 12.84 -4.33
C GLN A 452 25.04 13.83 -5.26
N VAL A 453 23.93 14.46 -4.82
CA VAL A 453 23.27 15.50 -5.62
C VAL A 453 24.18 16.72 -5.80
N VAL A 454 24.89 17.14 -4.74
CA VAL A 454 25.86 18.24 -4.82
C VAL A 454 27.00 17.89 -5.78
N GLU A 455 27.53 16.68 -5.73
CA GLU A 455 28.60 16.22 -6.64
C GLU A 455 28.14 16.23 -8.10
N ILE A 456 26.95 15.70 -8.37
CA ILE A 456 26.37 15.66 -9.73
C ILE A 456 26.15 17.07 -10.27
N VAL A 457 25.55 17.97 -9.49
CA VAL A 457 25.25 19.35 -9.92
C VAL A 457 26.53 20.15 -10.22
N ASN A 458 27.65 19.84 -9.57
CA ASN A 458 28.94 20.52 -9.80
C ASN A 458 29.85 19.81 -10.82
N SER A 459 29.46 18.66 -11.35
CA SER A 459 30.28 17.88 -12.27
C SER A 459 30.15 18.37 -13.71
N SER A 460 31.26 18.40 -14.47
CA SER A 460 31.23 18.67 -15.91
C SER A 460 30.70 17.50 -16.75
N ASN A 461 30.57 16.31 -16.16
CA ASN A 461 30.08 15.12 -16.88
C ASN A 461 28.55 15.09 -16.99
N TYR A 462 27.85 15.89 -16.19
CA TYR A 462 26.40 15.90 -16.10
C TYR A 462 25.85 17.29 -16.45
N ASP A 463 24.73 17.32 -17.17
CA ASP A 463 23.86 18.50 -17.17
C ASP A 463 22.73 18.25 -16.18
N SER A 464 22.53 19.19 -15.25
CA SER A 464 21.44 19.14 -14.29
C SER A 464 20.49 20.30 -14.55
N TYR A 465 19.19 20.05 -14.43
CA TYR A 465 18.15 21.06 -14.63
C TYR A 465 17.14 21.04 -13.49
N ALA A 466 16.86 22.21 -12.94
CA ALA A 466 15.70 22.47 -12.11
C ALA A 466 14.58 23.02 -13.00
N LEU A 467 13.35 22.61 -12.71
CA LEU A 467 12.17 22.95 -13.51
C LEU A 467 11.25 23.82 -12.68
N ARG A 468 11.00 25.05 -13.11
CA ARG A 468 10.03 25.96 -12.50
C ARG A 468 8.79 26.01 -13.35
N SER A 469 7.60 26.05 -12.75
CA SER A 469 6.36 26.16 -13.52
C SER A 469 5.36 27.11 -12.88
N SER A 470 4.62 27.81 -13.75
CA SER A 470 3.47 28.63 -13.40
C SER A 470 2.34 28.38 -14.40
N ASP A 471 1.12 28.66 -14.00
CA ASP A 471 -0.05 28.74 -14.88
C ASP A 471 -0.97 29.89 -14.42
N LYS A 472 -2.16 30.01 -15.03
CA LYS A 472 -3.12 31.04 -14.65
C LYS A 472 -3.58 30.99 -13.18
N PHE A 473 -3.42 29.84 -12.50
CA PHE A 473 -3.78 29.68 -11.08
C PHE A 473 -2.65 30.13 -10.15
N GLY A 474 -1.41 30.19 -10.63
CA GLY A 474 -0.28 30.78 -9.91
C GLY A 474 1.07 30.10 -10.15
N ASP A 475 2.04 30.41 -9.30
CA ASP A 475 3.41 29.86 -9.35
C ASP A 475 3.54 28.61 -8.47
N TYR A 476 3.94 27.49 -9.08
CA TYR A 476 4.16 26.21 -8.39
C TYR A 476 5.56 26.09 -7.78
N GLY A 477 6.45 27.04 -8.07
CA GLY A 477 7.85 27.02 -7.71
C GLY A 477 8.62 25.94 -8.48
N ILE A 478 9.64 25.35 -7.84
CA ILE A 478 10.43 24.28 -8.46
C ILE A 478 9.64 22.98 -8.38
N ILE A 479 9.17 22.51 -9.54
CA ILE A 479 8.32 21.33 -9.69
C ILE A 479 9.08 20.08 -10.09
N GLY A 480 10.31 20.20 -10.60
CA GLY A 480 11.04 19.06 -11.10
C GLY A 480 12.55 19.21 -11.09
N PHE A 481 13.22 18.07 -11.19
CA PHE A 481 14.67 17.96 -11.27
C PHE A 481 15.04 16.86 -12.27
N LEU A 482 15.99 17.15 -13.14
CA LEU A 482 16.43 16.25 -14.20
C LEU A 482 17.96 16.23 -14.28
N ILE A 483 18.53 15.05 -14.49
CA ILE A 483 19.97 14.82 -14.68
C ILE A 483 20.19 14.14 -16.03
N VAL A 484 21.09 14.69 -16.85
CA VAL A 484 21.56 14.13 -18.11
C VAL A 484 23.04 13.74 -17.98
N ASP A 485 23.38 12.48 -18.23
CA ASP A 485 24.75 12.01 -18.37
C ASP A 485 25.23 12.24 -19.81
N ARG A 486 26.39 12.88 -19.97
CA ARG A 486 27.00 13.22 -21.27
C ARG A 486 28.23 12.39 -21.62
N LYS A 487 28.52 11.32 -20.88
CA LYS A 487 29.73 10.51 -21.10
C LYS A 487 29.70 9.73 -22.41
N ASP A 488 28.52 9.31 -22.84
CA ASP A 488 28.32 8.54 -24.06
C ASP A 488 28.01 9.44 -25.28
N SER A 489 28.05 8.86 -26.48
CA SER A 489 27.78 9.59 -27.73
C SER A 489 26.36 10.17 -27.80
N ILE A 490 25.38 9.47 -27.20
CA ILE A 490 24.00 9.95 -27.06
C ILE A 490 23.76 10.24 -25.58
N PRO A 491 23.50 11.51 -25.20
CA PRO A 491 23.22 11.86 -23.83
C PRO A 491 22.02 11.10 -23.27
N THR A 492 22.07 10.79 -21.97
CA THR A 492 21.05 9.96 -21.32
C THR A 492 20.45 10.69 -20.13
N ILE A 493 19.12 10.88 -20.12
CA ILE A 493 18.39 11.29 -18.92
C ILE A 493 18.45 10.13 -17.91
N THR A 494 19.29 10.27 -16.88
CA THR A 494 19.46 9.21 -15.87
C THR A 494 18.40 9.28 -14.80
N ASP A 495 17.94 10.48 -14.47
CA ASP A 495 17.01 10.75 -13.39
C ASP A 495 16.07 11.88 -13.82
N PHE A 496 14.77 11.61 -13.76
CA PHE A 496 13.73 12.61 -13.97
C PHE A 496 12.65 12.48 -12.91
N VAL A 497 12.46 13.56 -12.14
CA VAL A 497 11.41 13.65 -11.12
C VAL A 497 10.57 14.90 -11.30
N ILE A 498 9.24 14.73 -11.26
CA ILE A 498 8.27 15.83 -11.31
C ILE A 498 7.24 15.73 -10.18
N SER A 499 6.83 16.87 -9.66
CA SER A 499 5.81 16.99 -8.63
C SER A 499 4.47 16.47 -9.12
N CYS A 500 3.82 15.62 -8.32
CA CYS A 500 2.45 15.14 -8.58
C CYS A 500 1.40 16.25 -8.75
N ARG A 501 1.68 17.47 -8.29
CA ARG A 501 0.77 18.63 -8.39
C ARG A 501 0.66 19.19 -9.80
N VAL A 502 1.61 18.88 -10.67
CA VAL A 502 1.62 19.28 -12.08
C VAL A 502 1.58 18.06 -13.02
N ALA A 503 1.20 16.90 -12.49
CA ALA A 503 1.03 15.68 -13.28
C ALA A 503 -0.04 15.87 -14.36
N ASN A 504 0.11 15.18 -15.48
CA ASN A 504 -0.84 15.20 -16.61
C ASN A 504 -1.04 16.58 -17.26
N LYS A 505 -0.10 17.51 -17.05
CA LYS A 505 -0.10 18.85 -17.67
C LYS A 505 0.73 18.94 -18.94
N LYS A 506 1.14 17.80 -19.52
CA LYS A 506 2.04 17.69 -20.68
C LYS A 506 3.43 18.33 -20.47
N ILE A 507 3.84 18.57 -19.22
CA ILE A 507 5.13 19.16 -18.87
C ILE A 507 6.27 18.15 -19.13
N GLU A 508 6.11 16.93 -18.63
CA GLU A 508 7.07 15.83 -18.75
C GLU A 508 7.47 15.58 -20.22
N PRO A 509 6.52 15.29 -21.14
CA PRO A 509 6.85 15.03 -22.53
C PRO A 509 7.42 16.26 -23.26
N THR A 510 6.91 17.47 -22.97
CA THR A 510 7.40 18.72 -23.58
C THR A 510 8.88 18.94 -23.25
N ILE A 511 9.29 18.71 -22.00
CA ILE A 511 10.69 18.86 -21.57
C ILE A 511 11.57 17.83 -22.25
N ILE A 512 11.17 16.55 -22.28
CA ILE A 512 11.98 15.50 -22.89
C ILE A 512 12.16 15.76 -24.40
N ASN A 513 11.09 16.16 -25.10
CA ASN A 513 11.16 16.53 -26.50
C ASN A 513 12.10 17.72 -26.74
N LYS A 514 12.06 18.74 -25.87
CA LYS A 514 12.99 19.89 -25.95
C LYS A 514 14.44 19.49 -25.70
N LEU A 515 14.70 18.57 -24.77
CA LEU A 515 16.05 18.07 -24.54
C LEU A 515 16.54 17.23 -25.73
N ALA A 516 15.67 16.44 -26.36
CA ALA A 516 16.03 15.73 -27.59
C ALA A 516 16.48 16.72 -28.68
N GLU A 517 15.78 17.84 -28.86
CA GLU A 517 16.21 18.93 -29.76
C GLU A 517 17.60 19.47 -29.39
N LYS A 518 17.82 19.78 -28.09
CA LYS A 518 19.11 20.32 -27.59
C LYS A 518 20.29 19.40 -27.86
N TYR A 519 20.12 18.08 -27.73
CA TYR A 519 21.20 17.11 -27.82
C TYR A 519 21.31 16.42 -29.19
N GLY A 520 20.89 17.10 -30.27
CA GLY A 520 21.10 16.60 -31.64
C GLY A 520 19.96 15.71 -32.15
N ASN A 521 18.72 16.04 -31.79
CA ASN A 521 17.46 15.37 -32.16
C ASN A 521 17.22 13.98 -31.54
N GLN A 522 18.10 13.51 -30.66
CA GLN A 522 17.96 12.21 -30.00
C GLN A 522 18.48 12.29 -28.56
N ILE A 523 17.77 11.62 -27.64
CA ILE A 523 18.20 11.48 -26.26
C ILE A 523 17.72 10.13 -25.70
N LEU A 524 18.57 9.49 -24.90
CA LEU A 524 18.20 8.28 -24.18
C LEU A 524 17.50 8.62 -22.87
N PHE A 525 16.56 7.78 -22.44
CA PHE A 525 15.79 7.94 -21.22
C PHE A 525 15.85 6.65 -20.39
N ASN A 526 16.44 6.74 -19.19
CA ASN A 526 16.48 5.61 -18.26
C ASN A 526 15.16 5.48 -17.53
N TYR A 527 14.59 4.27 -17.55
CA TYR A 527 13.38 3.93 -16.84
C TYR A 527 13.55 2.63 -16.06
N LYS A 528 13.38 2.71 -14.74
CA LYS A 528 13.31 1.55 -13.86
C LYS A 528 11.87 1.29 -13.49
N LYS A 529 11.28 0.22 -14.02
CA LYS A 529 9.90 -0.15 -13.70
C LYS A 529 9.76 -0.43 -12.20
N THR A 530 8.78 0.22 -11.57
CA THR A 530 8.36 -0.03 -10.20
C THR A 530 6.84 -0.28 -10.18
N SER A 531 6.31 -0.71 -9.04
CA SER A 531 4.86 -0.84 -8.87
C SER A 531 4.09 0.48 -8.91
N ARG A 532 4.78 1.63 -8.94
CA ARG A 532 4.16 2.95 -8.72
C ARG A 532 4.42 3.97 -9.83
N ASN A 533 5.45 3.81 -10.65
CA ASN A 533 5.82 4.78 -11.68
C ASN A 533 5.20 4.50 -13.05
N GLY A 534 4.06 3.81 -13.09
CA GLY A 534 3.22 3.71 -14.29
C GLY A 534 2.93 5.06 -14.97
N PRO A 535 2.63 6.15 -14.23
CA PRO A 535 2.45 7.46 -14.85
C PRO A 535 3.67 7.96 -15.62
N MET A 536 4.89 7.67 -15.16
CA MET A 536 6.10 8.01 -15.92
C MET A 536 6.25 7.14 -17.17
N PHE A 537 5.80 5.89 -17.13
CA PHE A 537 5.78 5.02 -18.33
C PHE A 537 4.83 5.55 -19.40
N ASN A 538 3.69 6.12 -19.02
CA ASN A 538 2.77 6.72 -19.98
C ASN A 538 3.43 7.87 -20.79
N VAL A 539 4.42 8.58 -20.21
CA VAL A 539 5.19 9.60 -20.92
C VAL A 539 6.06 8.99 -22.02
N ILE A 540 6.63 7.81 -21.75
CA ILE A 540 7.42 7.03 -22.72
C ILE A 540 6.53 6.58 -23.88
N GLU A 541 5.32 6.08 -23.57
CA GLU A 541 4.33 5.69 -24.58
C GLU A 541 3.84 6.88 -25.40
N GLU A 542 3.55 8.01 -24.74
CA GLU A 542 3.07 9.23 -25.39
C GLU A 542 4.10 9.81 -26.39
N LEU A 543 5.38 9.78 -26.02
CA LEU A 543 6.46 10.22 -26.91
C LEU A 543 6.87 9.15 -27.95
N GLY A 544 6.24 7.97 -27.94
CA GLY A 544 6.53 6.89 -28.88
C GLY A 544 7.97 6.37 -28.76
N MET A 545 8.57 6.44 -27.58
CA MET A 545 9.99 6.09 -27.40
C MET A 545 10.22 4.60 -27.64
N LYS A 546 11.29 4.27 -28.36
CA LYS A 546 11.64 2.87 -28.67
C LYS A 546 12.60 2.33 -27.63
N LYS A 547 12.38 1.10 -27.18
CA LYS A 547 13.31 0.43 -26.26
C LYS A 547 14.59 0.06 -27.01
N GLU A 548 15.72 0.64 -26.61
CA GLU A 548 17.04 0.38 -27.21
C GLU A 548 17.80 -0.71 -26.46
N LYS A 549 17.70 -0.70 -25.13
CA LYS A 549 18.47 -1.60 -24.26
C LYS A 549 17.67 -2.01 -23.04
N GLU A 550 17.80 -3.27 -22.69
CA GLU A 550 17.31 -3.84 -21.43
C GLU A 550 18.50 -4.31 -20.61
N THR A 551 18.57 -3.88 -19.35
CA THR A 551 19.53 -4.41 -18.38
C THR A 551 18.76 -5.05 -17.22
N LYS A 552 19.47 -5.78 -16.35
CA LYS A 552 18.85 -6.35 -15.14
C LYS A 552 18.26 -5.28 -14.20
N GLU A 553 18.70 -4.02 -14.32
CA GLU A 553 18.37 -2.96 -13.36
C GLU A 553 17.43 -1.88 -13.91
N LEU A 554 17.52 -1.58 -15.22
CA LEU A 554 16.74 -0.55 -15.89
C LEU A 554 16.62 -0.80 -17.40
N ASP A 555 15.60 -0.18 -17.99
CA ASP A 555 15.36 -0.11 -19.43
C ASP A 555 15.82 1.26 -19.95
N GLN A 556 16.38 1.30 -21.16
CA GLN A 556 16.71 2.54 -21.86
C GLN A 556 15.83 2.70 -23.10
N TYR A 557 15.22 3.88 -23.21
CA TYR A 557 14.32 4.24 -24.29
C TYR A 557 14.91 5.39 -25.10
N MET A 558 14.89 5.31 -26.42
CA MET A 558 15.27 6.39 -27.32
C MET A 558 14.08 7.30 -27.57
N CYS A 559 14.25 8.59 -27.25
CA CYS A 559 13.36 9.64 -27.68
C CYS A 559 13.99 10.37 -28.88
N VAL A 560 13.23 10.47 -29.97
CA VAL A 560 13.60 11.27 -31.14
C VAL A 560 12.78 12.55 -31.11
N PHE A 561 13.41 13.69 -31.40
CA PHE A 561 12.74 14.97 -31.44
C PHE A 561 11.57 14.96 -32.43
N ASN A 562 10.42 15.45 -31.97
CA ASN A 562 9.20 15.63 -32.76
C ASN A 562 8.80 17.11 -32.79
N ALA A 563 9.00 17.76 -33.95
CA ALA A 563 8.63 19.15 -34.16
C ALA A 563 7.11 19.41 -34.17
N GLU A 564 6.31 18.35 -34.41
CA GLU A 564 4.84 18.41 -34.44
C GLU A 564 4.21 18.09 -33.08
N TYR A 565 5.01 17.86 -32.03
CA TYR A 565 4.48 17.59 -30.71
C TYR A 565 3.62 18.79 -30.20
N PRO A 566 2.42 18.56 -29.64
CA PRO A 566 1.49 19.61 -29.26
C PRO A 566 2.11 20.68 -28.36
N LYS A 567 1.95 21.96 -28.72
CA LYS A 567 2.47 23.11 -27.97
C LYS A 567 1.54 23.52 -26.82
N VAL A 568 1.24 22.57 -25.95
CA VAL A 568 0.36 22.78 -24.78
C VAL A 568 1.06 23.58 -23.70
N VAL A 569 2.37 23.36 -23.52
CA VAL A 569 3.20 24.03 -22.51
C VAL A 569 4.14 25.02 -23.19
N SER A 570 4.16 26.25 -22.72
CA SER A 570 5.11 27.27 -23.15
C SER A 570 6.43 27.12 -22.39
N LEU A 571 7.54 27.08 -23.10
CA LEU A 571 8.88 27.02 -22.50
C LEU A 571 9.49 28.42 -22.48
N LYS A 572 9.79 28.96 -21.30
CA LYS A 572 10.60 30.17 -21.15
C LYS A 572 12.06 29.78 -21.32
N GLU A 573 12.75 30.39 -22.27
CA GLU A 573 14.14 30.07 -22.58
C GLU A 573 15.07 30.41 -21.41
N THR A 574 15.79 29.40 -20.92
CA THR A 574 17.13 29.54 -20.34
C THR A 574 17.90 28.21 -20.50
N LEU A 575 18.09 27.77 -21.75
CA LEU A 575 18.91 26.60 -22.10
C LEU A 575 20.35 26.94 -22.44
#